data_AF-A0A9N9W5U1-F1
#
_entry.id   AF-A0A9N9W5U1-F1
#
_cell.length_a   1.000
_cell.length_b   1.000
_cell.length_c   1.000
_cell.angle_alpha   90.00
_cell.angle_beta   90.00
_cell.angle_gamma   90.00
#
_symmetry.space_group_name_H-M   'P 1'
#
loop_
_entity.id
_entity.type
_entity.pdbx_description
1 polymer ?
#
loop_
_entity_poly.entity_id
_entity_poly.type
_entity_poly.pdbx_seq_one_letter_code
_entity_poly.pdbx_strand_id
1 'polypeptide(L)'
;MPQNKKRTYPSWSMFPEHHASVSDELAISGLHFQFNEDDDEDSCSQDYDTNIMGRFRCRRGNCKTQGWSSKRIAITIRRYHPASYNVRVYHQRCKGCNGLSRPDLDVQSYVDRITYRLKKWNGIPVETPVYFGESNAPHEERLCEGCKTGHCTQSGGRVATFPDYW
;
A
#
# COMPACT_ATOMS: atom_id res chain seq x y z
N MET A 1 31.91 19.42 15.54
CA MET A 1 30.49 19.66 15.89
C MET A 1 29.72 18.37 15.66
N PRO A 2 28.97 17.83 16.63
CA PRO A 2 28.21 16.60 16.41
C PRO A 2 27.01 16.90 15.52
N GLN A 3 26.91 16.19 14.39
CA GLN A 3 25.79 16.29 13.47
C GLN A 3 24.53 15.75 14.16
N ASN A 4 23.57 16.62 14.40
CA ASN A 4 22.24 16.26 14.90
C ASN A 4 21.57 15.36 13.86
N LYS A 5 21.63 14.03 14.05
CA LYS A 5 20.91 13.06 13.23
C LYS A 5 19.42 13.34 13.40
N LYS A 6 18.84 14.12 12.47
CA LYS A 6 17.39 14.32 12.39
C LYS A 6 16.74 12.94 12.36
N ARG A 7 15.88 12.62 13.33
CA ARG A 7 15.08 11.39 13.33
C ARG A 7 14.29 11.34 12.02
N THR A 8 14.76 10.56 11.06
CA THR A 8 14.02 10.24 9.84
C THR A 8 12.98 9.23 10.22
N TYR A 9 11.73 9.67 10.36
CA TYR A 9 10.62 8.74 10.43
C TYR A 9 10.55 7.99 9.09
N PRO A 10 10.35 6.66 9.10
CA PRO A 10 10.24 5.89 7.87
C PRO A 10 9.09 6.43 7.03
N SER A 11 9.29 6.49 5.72
CA SER A 11 8.32 7.02 4.74
C SER A 11 7.16 6.07 4.44
N TRP A 12 7.14 4.91 5.10
CA TRP A 12 6.11 3.90 5.03
C TRP A 12 5.95 3.18 6.37
N SER A 13 4.91 2.37 6.49
CA SER A 13 4.71 1.46 7.60
C SER A 13 4.11 0.15 7.13
N MET A 14 4.27 -0.88 7.95
CA MET A 14 3.59 -2.16 7.80
C MET A 14 2.39 -2.23 8.76
N PHE A 15 1.46 -3.15 8.49
CA PHE A 15 0.22 -3.33 9.24
C PHE A 15 -0.03 -4.81 9.57
N PRO A 16 0.82 -5.44 10.42
CA PRO A 16 0.66 -6.84 10.85
C PRO A 16 -0.69 -7.10 11.52
N GLU A 17 -1.30 -6.08 12.13
CA GLU A 17 -2.63 -6.16 12.77
C GLU A 17 -3.76 -6.60 11.82
N HIS A 18 -3.56 -6.48 10.49
CA HIS A 18 -4.52 -6.91 9.48
C HIS A 18 -4.21 -8.28 8.87
N HIS A 19 -3.16 -8.96 9.34
CA HIS A 19 -2.77 -10.27 8.82
C HIS A 19 -3.89 -11.31 8.98
N ALA A 20 -4.58 -11.33 10.13
CA ALA A 20 -5.66 -12.29 10.37
C ALA A 20 -6.73 -12.23 9.27
N SER A 21 -7.20 -11.02 8.90
CA SER A 21 -8.19 -10.83 7.83
C SER A 21 -7.68 -11.24 6.46
N VAL A 22 -6.38 -11.04 6.17
CA VAL A 22 -5.76 -11.52 4.93
C VAL A 22 -5.69 -13.05 4.91
N SER A 23 -5.30 -13.66 6.03
CA SER A 23 -5.21 -15.12 6.17
C SER A 23 -6.56 -15.80 6.02
N ASP A 24 -7.62 -15.25 6.62
CA ASP A 24 -8.97 -15.76 6.50
C ASP A 24 -9.43 -15.79 5.02
N GLU A 25 -9.18 -14.71 4.28
CA GLU A 25 -9.54 -14.59 2.86
C GLU A 25 -8.68 -15.47 1.93
N LEU A 26 -7.41 -15.72 2.29
CA LEU A 26 -6.53 -16.64 1.56
C LEU A 26 -6.91 -18.10 1.79
N ALA A 27 -7.35 -18.45 3.00
CA ALA A 27 -7.73 -19.81 3.37
C ALA A 27 -8.91 -20.33 2.53
N ILE A 28 -9.80 -19.46 2.07
CA ILE A 28 -10.90 -19.79 1.13
C ILE A 28 -10.36 -20.46 -0.15
N SER A 29 -9.16 -20.08 -0.58
CA SER A 29 -8.48 -20.62 -1.76
C SER A 29 -7.37 -21.63 -1.41
N GLY A 30 -7.32 -22.10 -0.16
CA GLY A 30 -6.31 -23.06 0.31
C GLY A 30 -4.89 -22.50 0.43
N LEU A 31 -4.73 -21.17 0.42
CA LEU A 31 -3.42 -20.53 0.58
C LEU A 31 -3.14 -20.20 2.05
N HIS A 32 -1.93 -20.52 2.49
CA HIS A 32 -1.44 -20.21 3.82
C HIS A 32 -0.15 -19.41 3.72
N PHE A 33 -0.16 -18.21 4.25
CA PHE A 33 0.98 -17.30 4.26
C PHE A 33 1.26 -16.82 5.69
N GLN A 34 2.53 -16.57 5.99
CA GLN A 34 2.93 -15.89 7.22
C GLN A 34 3.22 -14.41 6.94
N PHE A 35 2.89 -13.54 7.89
CA PHE A 35 3.33 -12.15 7.82
C PHE A 35 4.83 -12.06 8.15
N ASN A 36 5.59 -11.41 7.28
CA ASN A 36 7.00 -11.12 7.50
C ASN A 36 7.15 -9.76 8.20
N GLU A 37 7.62 -9.75 9.45
CA GLU A 37 7.84 -8.50 10.20
C GLU A 37 9.11 -7.75 9.76
N ASP A 38 9.99 -8.41 9.00
CA ASP A 38 11.23 -7.82 8.52
C ASP A 38 11.01 -7.05 7.22
N ASP A 39 11.49 -5.80 7.20
CA ASP A 39 11.49 -4.94 6.02
C ASP A 39 12.78 -5.12 5.22
N ASP A 40 13.04 -6.35 4.79
CA ASP A 40 14.23 -6.72 4.01
C ASP A 40 13.92 -6.68 2.50
N GLU A 41 14.81 -6.03 1.74
CA GLU A 41 14.77 -5.98 0.29
C GLU A 41 15.54 -7.15 -0.34
N ASP A 42 16.61 -7.62 0.29
CA ASP A 42 17.53 -8.61 -0.30
C ASP A 42 16.88 -10.00 -0.40
N SER A 43 15.98 -10.33 0.53
CA SER A 43 15.23 -11.60 0.53
C SER A 43 13.90 -11.54 -0.22
N CYS A 44 13.51 -10.38 -0.77
CA CYS A 44 12.26 -10.22 -1.50
C CYS A 44 12.32 -10.98 -2.84
N SER A 45 11.43 -11.97 -3.03
CA SER A 45 11.42 -12.75 -4.27
C SER A 45 10.54 -12.14 -5.35
N GLN A 46 9.44 -11.48 -4.96
CA GLN A 46 8.54 -10.79 -5.88
C GLN A 46 7.91 -9.59 -5.18
N ASP A 47 7.77 -8.47 -5.88
CA ASP A 47 7.02 -7.32 -5.42
C ASP A 47 5.97 -6.85 -6.43
N TYR A 48 5.01 -6.06 -5.95
CA TYR A 48 3.97 -5.48 -6.79
C TYR A 48 3.43 -4.18 -6.21
N ASP A 49 3.55 -3.11 -6.99
CA ASP A 49 3.03 -1.80 -6.64
C ASP A 49 1.55 -1.64 -7.02
N THR A 50 0.75 -1.21 -6.06
CA THR A 50 -0.69 -0.94 -6.26
C THR A 50 -1.16 0.16 -5.30
N ASN A 51 -2.48 0.39 -5.26
CA ASN A 51 -3.07 1.41 -4.42
C ASN A 51 -4.26 0.85 -3.62
N ILE A 52 -4.41 1.35 -2.38
CA ILE A 52 -5.56 1.11 -1.50
C ILE A 52 -6.25 2.43 -1.15
N MET A 53 -7.42 2.32 -0.54
CA MET A 53 -8.16 3.43 0.01
C MET A 53 -7.84 3.64 1.50
N GLY A 54 -8.05 4.86 1.98
CA GLY A 54 -7.95 5.19 3.40
C GLY A 54 -7.96 6.69 3.64
N ARG A 55 -7.50 7.09 4.82
CA ARG A 55 -7.49 8.48 5.27
C ARG A 55 -6.20 8.81 5.98
N PHE A 56 -5.68 10.01 5.74
CA PHE A 56 -4.57 10.57 6.50
C PHE A 56 -5.08 11.55 7.56
N ARG A 57 -4.39 11.59 8.70
CA ARG A 57 -4.61 12.58 9.76
C ARG A 57 -3.36 13.41 9.99
N CYS A 58 -3.48 14.73 9.95
CA CYS A 58 -2.37 15.59 10.36
C CYS A 58 -2.30 15.60 11.89
N ARG A 59 -1.15 15.25 12.47
CA ARG A 59 -0.95 15.22 13.93
C ARG A 59 -0.19 16.43 14.47
N ARG A 60 0.13 17.41 13.62
CA ARG A 60 0.80 18.64 14.07
C ARG A 60 -0.24 19.58 14.68
N GLY A 61 -0.13 19.86 15.98
CA GLY A 61 -1.13 20.64 16.74
C GLY A 61 -1.44 22.03 16.17
N ASN A 62 -0.48 22.67 15.49
CA ASN A 62 -0.68 24.00 14.90
C ASN A 62 -1.21 23.95 13.46
N CYS A 63 -1.44 22.77 12.89
CA CYS A 63 -1.94 22.62 11.53
C CYS A 63 -3.47 22.62 11.51
N LYS A 64 -4.05 23.51 10.71
CA LYS A 64 -5.52 23.59 10.54
C LYS A 64 -6.11 22.44 9.72
N THR A 65 -5.27 21.67 9.03
CA THR A 65 -5.72 20.52 8.24
C THR A 65 -6.09 19.36 9.17
N GLN A 66 -7.37 19.00 9.22
CA GLN A 66 -7.86 17.90 10.07
C GLN A 66 -7.42 16.52 9.56
N GLY A 67 -7.37 16.35 8.25
CA GLY A 67 -7.06 15.10 7.57
C GLY A 67 -7.70 15.08 6.20
N TRP A 68 -7.32 14.12 5.37
CA TRP A 68 -7.83 14.00 4.00
C TRP A 68 -7.97 12.54 3.63
N SER A 69 -9.07 12.20 2.96
CA SER A 69 -9.26 10.88 2.38
C SER A 69 -8.41 10.73 1.12
N SER A 70 -7.91 9.53 0.88
CA SER A 70 -7.18 9.19 -0.33
C SER A 70 -7.70 7.86 -0.86
N LYS A 71 -8.12 7.85 -2.12
CA LYS A 71 -8.40 6.61 -2.87
C LYS A 71 -7.13 6.02 -3.51
N ARG A 72 -5.97 6.62 -3.22
CA ARG A 72 -4.68 6.36 -3.87
C ARG A 72 -3.56 6.38 -2.84
N ILE A 73 -3.65 5.52 -1.84
CA ILE A 73 -2.55 5.26 -0.92
C ILE A 73 -1.67 4.20 -1.59
N ALA A 74 -0.46 4.59 -1.97
CA ALA A 74 0.49 3.67 -2.58
C ALA A 74 0.87 2.56 -1.59
N ILE A 75 0.93 1.34 -2.10
CA ILE A 75 1.46 0.19 -1.38
C ILE A 75 2.35 -0.66 -2.29
N THR A 76 3.33 -1.32 -1.69
CA THR A 76 4.12 -2.39 -2.33
C THR A 76 3.86 -3.68 -1.58
N ILE A 77 3.24 -4.63 -2.24
CA ILE A 77 3.03 -5.99 -1.73
C ILE A 77 4.30 -6.77 -2.05
N ARG A 78 4.89 -7.44 -1.06
CA ARG A 78 6.13 -8.19 -1.23
C ARG A 78 5.96 -9.62 -0.78
N ARG A 79 6.47 -10.56 -1.57
CA ARG A 79 6.51 -12.00 -1.30
C ARG A 79 7.93 -12.43 -1.01
N TYR A 80 8.03 -13.39 -0.10
CA TYR A 80 9.26 -14.03 0.33
C TYR A 80 9.07 -15.56 0.30
N HIS A 81 10.17 -16.29 0.13
CA HIS A 81 10.14 -17.75 0.22
C HIS A 81 10.22 -18.25 1.67
N PRO A 82 9.59 -19.39 2.00
CA PRO A 82 8.75 -20.24 1.13
C PRO A 82 7.31 -19.74 0.95
N ALA A 83 6.71 -19.09 1.96
CA ALA A 83 5.33 -18.62 1.91
C ALA A 83 5.08 -17.50 2.93
N SER A 84 5.82 -16.40 2.80
CA SER A 84 5.60 -15.21 3.63
C SER A 84 5.46 -13.95 2.79
N TYR A 85 4.83 -12.94 3.36
CA TYR A 85 4.59 -11.67 2.69
C TYR A 85 4.63 -10.53 3.69
N ASN A 86 4.89 -9.32 3.21
CA ASN A 86 4.59 -8.11 3.94
C ASN A 86 4.11 -7.03 2.96
N VAL A 87 3.76 -5.87 3.49
CA VAL A 87 3.26 -4.75 2.68
C VAL A 87 3.83 -3.46 3.18
N ARG A 88 4.56 -2.74 2.31
CA ARG A 88 4.91 -1.35 2.56
C ARG A 88 3.70 -0.49 2.23
N VAL A 89 3.24 0.28 3.21
CA VAL A 89 2.19 1.28 2.99
C VAL A 89 2.79 2.66 3.12
N TYR A 90 2.83 3.39 2.01
CA TYR A 90 3.51 4.69 1.94
C TYR A 90 2.70 5.78 2.63
N HIS A 91 3.44 6.66 3.31
CA HIS A 91 2.87 7.81 3.99
C HIS A 91 2.62 8.95 3.00
N GLN A 92 1.84 9.93 3.43
CA GLN A 92 1.63 11.16 2.69
C GLN A 92 1.88 12.38 3.59
N ARG A 93 2.43 13.43 3.00
CA ARG A 93 2.67 14.70 3.70
C ARG A 93 1.43 15.57 3.68
N CYS A 94 1.15 16.19 4.82
CA CYS A 94 0.10 17.19 4.93
C CYS A 94 0.41 18.40 4.06
N LYS A 95 -0.53 18.80 3.19
CA LYS A 95 -0.40 19.98 2.33
C LYS A 95 -0.14 21.27 3.11
N GLY A 96 -0.77 21.43 4.28
CA GLY A 96 -0.67 22.66 5.07
C GLY A 96 0.63 22.83 5.85
N CYS A 97 1.25 21.75 6.33
CA CYS A 97 2.42 21.84 7.22
C CYS A 97 3.59 20.93 6.83
N ASN A 98 3.47 20.22 5.70
CA ASN A 98 4.44 19.24 5.19
C ASN A 98 4.81 18.11 6.17
N GLY A 99 3.97 17.91 7.20
CA GLY A 99 4.16 16.88 8.21
C GLY A 99 3.82 15.50 7.65
N LEU A 100 4.66 14.51 7.92
CA LEU A 100 4.43 13.12 7.50
C LEU A 100 3.23 12.54 8.25
N SER A 101 2.35 11.84 7.53
CA SER A 101 1.15 11.20 8.07
C SER A 101 1.11 9.73 7.68
N ARG A 102 1.08 8.86 8.69
CA ARG A 102 0.73 7.44 8.53
C ARG A 102 -0.79 7.34 8.25
N PRO A 103 -1.21 6.56 7.24
CA PRO A 103 -2.63 6.44 6.92
C PRO A 103 -3.38 5.57 7.95
N ASP A 104 -4.66 5.87 8.11
CA ASP A 104 -5.68 4.95 8.60
C ASP A 104 -6.28 4.24 7.38
N LEU A 105 -6.24 2.91 7.36
CA LEU A 105 -6.57 2.12 6.18
C LEU A 105 -8.06 1.84 6.06
N ASP A 106 -8.55 1.79 4.81
CA ASP A 106 -9.74 1.00 4.50
C ASP A 106 -9.33 -0.48 4.51
N VAL A 107 -9.76 -1.19 5.56
CA VAL A 107 -9.32 -2.57 5.82
C VAL A 107 -9.76 -3.51 4.70
N GLN A 108 -10.96 -3.33 4.15
CA GLN A 108 -11.44 -4.18 3.05
C GLN A 108 -10.58 -3.95 1.80
N SER A 109 -10.36 -2.68 1.42
CA SER A 109 -9.49 -2.35 0.29
C SER A 109 -8.08 -2.88 0.47
N TYR A 110 -7.55 -2.89 1.68
CA TYR A 110 -6.23 -3.46 2.00
C TYR A 110 -6.21 -4.97 1.79
N VAL A 111 -7.16 -5.68 2.41
CA VAL A 111 -7.28 -7.15 2.33
C VAL A 111 -7.47 -7.58 0.88
N ASP A 112 -8.43 -7.02 0.16
CA ASP A 112 -8.75 -7.40 -1.23
C ASP A 112 -7.54 -7.27 -2.16
N ARG A 113 -6.78 -6.18 -2.03
CA ARG A 113 -5.62 -5.92 -2.89
C ARG A 113 -4.50 -6.93 -2.66
N ILE A 114 -4.26 -7.28 -1.40
CA ILE A 114 -3.21 -8.20 -1.01
C ILE A 114 -3.58 -9.62 -1.40
N THR A 115 -4.78 -10.05 -1.04
CA THR A 115 -5.26 -11.41 -1.32
C THR A 115 -5.35 -11.66 -2.82
N TYR A 116 -5.85 -10.69 -3.60
CA TYR A 116 -5.84 -10.75 -5.06
C TYR A 116 -4.43 -11.00 -5.61
N ARG A 117 -3.43 -10.24 -5.14
CA ARG A 117 -2.05 -10.35 -5.63
C ARG A 117 -1.41 -11.67 -5.24
N LEU A 118 -1.57 -12.10 -3.99
CA LEU A 118 -1.06 -13.38 -3.50
C LEU A 118 -1.72 -14.57 -4.23
N LYS A 119 -3.04 -14.52 -4.49
CA LYS A 119 -3.75 -15.51 -5.31
C LYS A 119 -3.19 -15.56 -6.74
N LYS A 120 -3.01 -14.40 -7.39
CA LYS A 120 -2.39 -14.31 -8.74
C LYS A 120 -0.99 -14.92 -8.78
N TRP A 121 -0.12 -14.63 -7.82
CA TRP A 121 1.24 -15.20 -7.77
C TRP A 121 1.28 -16.71 -7.52
N ASN A 122 0.19 -17.32 -7.06
CA ASN A 122 0.05 -18.76 -6.91
C ASN A 122 -0.81 -19.40 -8.01
N GLY A 123 -1.06 -18.67 -9.12
CA GLY A 123 -1.80 -19.21 -10.27
C GLY A 123 -3.28 -19.45 -10.01
N ILE A 124 -3.84 -18.90 -8.92
CA ILE A 124 -5.27 -19.04 -8.62
C ILE A 124 -6.05 -18.11 -9.56
N PRO A 125 -7.03 -18.62 -10.32
CA PRO A 125 -7.92 -17.80 -11.11
C PRO A 125 -8.69 -16.84 -10.20
N VAL A 126 -8.53 -15.55 -10.45
CA VAL A 126 -9.27 -14.49 -9.78
C VAL A 126 -9.78 -13.53 -10.83
N GLU A 127 -11.05 -13.18 -10.74
CA GLU A 127 -11.67 -12.18 -11.61
C GLU A 127 -10.94 -10.85 -11.46
N THR A 128 -10.83 -10.07 -12.53
CA THR A 128 -10.23 -8.74 -12.46
C THR A 128 -11.19 -7.82 -11.70
N PRO A 129 -10.83 -7.37 -10.49
CA PRO A 129 -11.67 -6.47 -9.72
C PRO A 129 -11.89 -5.16 -10.47
N VAL A 130 -13.16 -4.78 -10.61
CA VAL A 130 -13.53 -3.48 -11.17
C VAL A 130 -13.45 -2.44 -10.06
N TYR A 131 -12.35 -1.68 -10.05
CA TYR A 131 -12.15 -0.63 -9.07
C TYR A 131 -12.87 0.64 -9.51
N PHE A 132 -14.12 0.79 -9.07
CA PHE A 132 -14.86 2.03 -9.25
C PHE A 132 -14.43 3.05 -8.19
N GLY A 133 -14.04 4.24 -8.62
CA GLY A 133 -13.70 5.30 -7.69
C GLY A 133 -13.17 6.53 -8.41
N GLU A 134 -14.07 7.44 -8.77
CA GLU A 134 -13.65 8.78 -9.19
C GLU A 134 -12.95 9.46 -8.01
N SER A 135 -11.76 10.00 -8.27
CA SER A 135 -11.08 10.89 -7.35
C SER A 135 -11.54 12.31 -7.66
N ASN A 136 -12.07 13.02 -6.67
CA ASN A 136 -12.50 14.41 -6.82
C ASN A 136 -11.30 15.39 -6.96
N ALA A 137 -10.07 14.88 -6.90
CA ALA A 137 -8.85 15.68 -6.99
C ALA A 137 -7.69 14.88 -7.60
N PRO A 138 -6.74 15.56 -8.29
CA PRO A 138 -5.53 14.91 -8.78
C PRO A 138 -4.67 14.41 -7.61
N HIS A 139 -3.98 13.29 -7.83
CA HIS A 139 -3.04 12.76 -6.85
C HIS A 139 -1.83 13.71 -6.72
N GLU A 140 -1.61 14.27 -5.53
CA GLU A 140 -0.50 15.20 -5.29
C GLU A 140 0.82 14.43 -5.05
N GLU A 141 1.52 14.10 -6.15
CA GLU A 141 2.76 13.30 -6.15
C GLU A 141 3.85 13.86 -5.23
N ARG A 142 3.99 15.19 -5.18
CA ARG A 142 4.96 15.87 -4.31
C ARG A 142 4.74 15.62 -2.82
N LEU A 143 3.54 15.21 -2.44
CA LEU A 143 3.19 14.89 -1.05
C LEU A 143 3.20 13.39 -0.77
N CYS A 144 3.07 12.54 -1.79
CA CYS A 144 3.05 11.09 -1.68
C CYS A 144 4.48 10.54 -1.55
N GLU A 145 4.78 9.81 -0.47
CA GLU A 145 6.11 9.21 -0.35
C GLU A 145 6.32 8.06 -1.34
N GLY A 146 5.26 7.34 -1.72
CA GLY A 146 5.34 6.31 -2.77
C GLY A 146 5.75 6.89 -4.12
N CYS A 147 5.21 8.04 -4.52
CA CYS A 147 5.67 8.72 -5.75
C CYS A 147 7.14 9.12 -5.69
N LYS A 148 7.59 9.62 -4.53
CA LYS A 148 8.99 10.04 -4.35
C LYS A 148 9.97 8.89 -4.44
N THR A 149 9.54 7.68 -4.10
CA THR A 149 10.33 6.46 -4.19
C THR A 149 10.01 5.62 -5.43
N GLY A 150 9.19 6.12 -6.36
CA GLY A 150 8.86 5.40 -7.61
C GLY A 150 7.83 4.27 -7.48
N HIS A 151 7.22 4.08 -6.31
CA HIS A 151 6.32 2.96 -5.98
C HIS A 151 4.83 3.30 -6.05
N CYS A 152 4.46 4.45 -6.62
CA CYS A 152 3.06 4.81 -6.82
C CYS A 152 2.72 4.77 -8.31
N THR A 153 1.92 3.79 -8.70
CA THR A 153 1.40 3.70 -10.07
C THR A 153 0.28 4.71 -10.25
N GLN A 154 0.42 5.65 -11.20
CA GLN A 154 -0.70 6.45 -11.69
C GLN A 154 -1.73 5.52 -12.35
N SER A 155 -2.71 4.99 -11.60
CA SER A 155 -3.92 4.44 -12.20
C SER A 155 -4.75 5.58 -12.81
N GLY A 156 -4.29 6.07 -13.95
CA GLY A 156 -4.85 7.14 -14.76
C GLY A 156 -4.39 7.09 -16.22
N GLY A 157 -3.78 6.00 -16.66
CA GLY A 157 -3.39 5.77 -18.06
C GLY A 157 -3.96 4.45 -18.56
N ARG A 158 -4.93 4.55 -19.48
CA ARG A 158 -5.55 3.54 -20.36
C ARG A 158 -5.79 2.15 -19.77
N VAL A 159 -7.07 1.75 -19.80
CA VAL A 159 -7.48 0.34 -19.82
C VAL A 159 -6.55 -0.40 -20.78
N ALA A 160 -5.62 -1.15 -20.22
CA ALA A 160 -4.83 -2.09 -20.98
C ALA A 160 -5.77 -3.28 -21.22
N THR A 161 -6.54 -3.22 -22.31
CA THR A 161 -7.08 -4.44 -22.92
C THR A 161 -5.87 -5.22 -23.40
N PHE A 162 -5.36 -6.13 -22.57
CA PHE A 162 -4.53 -7.21 -23.07
C PHE A 162 -5.40 -8.47 -23.11
N PRO A 163 -5.44 -9.14 -24.27
CA PRO A 163 -6.39 -10.20 -24.55
C PRO A 163 -6.08 -11.42 -23.69
N ASP A 164 -7.14 -12.09 -23.26
CA ASP A 164 -7.12 -13.39 -22.61
C ASP A 164 -6.18 -14.36 -23.32
N TYR A 165 -5.06 -14.74 -22.72
CA TYR A 165 -4.34 -15.96 -23.07
C TYR A 165 -3.66 -16.56 -21.83
N TRP A 166 -4.34 -17.62 -21.33
CA TRP A 166 -3.88 -18.77 -20.54
C TRP A 166 -3.09 -18.53 -19.25
#